data_AF-A0A843DUG0-F1
#
_entry.id   AF-A0A843DUG0-F1
#
_cell.length_a   1.000
_cell.length_b   1.000
_cell.length_c   1.000
_cell.angle_alpha   90.00
_cell.angle_beta   90.00
_cell.angle_gamma   90.00
#
_symmetry.space_group_name_H-M   'P 1'
#
loop_
_entity.id
_entity.type
_entity.pdbx_description
1 polymer ?
#
loop_
_entity_poly.entity_id
_entity_poly.type
_entity_poly.pdbx_seq_one_letter_code
_entity_poly.pdbx_strand_id
1 'polypeptide(L)'
;METDFEKEVREFLAKSPFGYRKVSEEDLALFCAALTHDSFSNEALNMDPPRKVPSYERLEFLGDSVLEFLVCEHIYRDTDISEGPMTDYKQDKVANHMLSERILAKGIDIDGMMRVGHGHMKGQTKDVVENMRADCFEAVIAAVYLAYGLDEARRIVHEIVIDD
;
A
#
# COMPACT_ATOMS: atom_id res chain seq x y z
N MET A 1 -11.21 -7.31 -21.68
CA MET A 1 -9.98 -8.12 -21.83
C MET A 1 -9.04 -7.59 -20.77
N GLU A 2 -8.56 -8.45 -19.89
CA GLU A 2 -7.68 -8.09 -18.78
C GLU A 2 -6.34 -7.56 -19.32
N THR A 3 -5.88 -6.44 -18.78
CA THR A 3 -4.60 -5.81 -19.09
C THR A 3 -3.44 -6.59 -18.47
N ASP A 4 -2.23 -6.42 -18.99
CA ASP A 4 -1.06 -7.09 -18.40
C ASP A 4 -0.77 -6.61 -16.98
N PHE A 5 -1.05 -5.34 -16.69
CA PHE A 5 -0.95 -4.80 -15.33
C PHE A 5 -1.92 -5.47 -14.35
N GLU A 6 -3.19 -5.68 -14.76
CA GLU A 6 -4.16 -6.38 -13.92
C GLU A 6 -3.70 -7.81 -13.57
N LYS A 7 -3.06 -8.51 -14.52
CA LYS A 7 -2.47 -9.84 -14.27
C LYS A 7 -1.30 -9.76 -13.28
N GLU A 8 -0.39 -8.81 -13.47
CA GLU A 8 0.74 -8.58 -12.54
C GLU A 8 0.23 -8.28 -11.12
N VAL A 9 -0.82 -7.44 -10.98
CA VAL A 9 -1.44 -7.14 -9.68
C VAL A 9 -2.04 -8.40 -9.06
N ARG A 10 -2.72 -9.26 -9.83
CA ARG A 10 -3.22 -10.55 -9.31
C ARG A 10 -2.09 -11.45 -8.82
N GLU A 11 -0.98 -11.51 -9.55
CA GLU A 11 0.20 -12.28 -9.15
C GLU A 11 0.87 -11.72 -7.90
N PHE A 12 0.94 -10.39 -7.76
CA PHE A 12 1.41 -9.70 -6.56
C PHE A 12 0.53 -10.06 -5.35
N LEU A 13 -0.79 -9.95 -5.49
CA LEU A 13 -1.75 -10.25 -4.42
C LEU A 13 -1.82 -11.75 -4.05
N ALA A 14 -1.41 -12.65 -4.94
CA ALA A 14 -1.38 -14.07 -4.65
C ALA A 14 -0.20 -14.48 -3.75
N LYS A 15 0.82 -13.63 -3.58
CA LYS A 15 2.00 -13.87 -2.74
C LYS A 15 1.73 -13.51 -1.28
N SER A 16 2.55 -14.01 -0.37
CA SER A 16 2.57 -13.56 1.03
C SER A 16 2.87 -12.07 1.08
N PRO A 17 2.27 -11.28 1.99
CA PRO A 17 1.33 -11.68 3.06
C PRO A 17 -0.15 -11.71 2.65
N PHE A 18 -0.48 -11.31 1.41
CA PHE A 18 -1.85 -11.16 0.93
C PHE A 18 -2.54 -12.51 0.67
N GLY A 19 -1.94 -13.38 -0.15
CA GLY A 19 -2.47 -14.72 -0.43
C GLY A 19 -3.80 -14.77 -1.17
N TYR A 20 -4.24 -13.67 -1.80
CA TYR A 20 -5.53 -13.57 -2.48
C TYR A 20 -5.49 -14.24 -3.87
N ARG A 21 -5.98 -15.47 -3.95
CA ARG A 21 -6.01 -16.25 -5.21
C ARG A 21 -7.21 -15.95 -6.10
N LYS A 22 -8.23 -15.27 -5.56
CA LYS A 22 -9.45 -14.87 -6.28
C LYS A 22 -9.81 -13.47 -5.82
N VAL A 23 -9.63 -12.51 -6.71
CA VAL A 23 -9.95 -11.09 -6.49
C VAL A 23 -11.05 -10.73 -7.48
N SER A 24 -12.15 -10.12 -7.02
CA SER A 24 -13.21 -9.67 -7.94
C SER A 24 -12.67 -8.56 -8.87
N GLU A 25 -13.37 -8.27 -9.96
CA GLU A 25 -12.97 -7.17 -10.85
C GLU A 25 -13.08 -5.80 -10.15
N GLU A 26 -14.06 -5.65 -9.24
CA GLU A 26 -14.24 -4.43 -8.46
C GLU A 26 -13.10 -4.23 -7.47
N ASP A 27 -12.72 -5.28 -6.73
CA ASP A 27 -11.61 -5.23 -5.80
C ASP A 27 -10.28 -5.06 -6.53
N LEU A 28 -10.10 -5.72 -7.68
CA LEU A 28 -8.91 -5.58 -8.49
C LEU A 28 -8.70 -4.12 -8.93
N ALA A 29 -9.79 -3.43 -9.27
CA ALA A 29 -9.72 -2.00 -9.61
C ALA A 29 -9.22 -1.15 -8.44
N LEU A 30 -9.58 -1.48 -7.19
CA LEU A 30 -9.04 -0.82 -5.98
C LEU A 30 -7.52 -1.05 -5.86
N PHE A 31 -7.06 -2.29 -6.00
CA PHE A 31 -5.63 -2.60 -5.92
C PHE A 31 -4.83 -1.99 -7.07
N CYS A 32 -5.37 -1.98 -8.28
CA CYS A 32 -4.75 -1.30 -9.41
C CYS A 32 -4.61 0.21 -9.17
N ALA A 33 -5.62 0.84 -8.54
CA ALA A 33 -5.55 2.25 -8.16
C ALA A 33 -4.51 2.49 -7.05
N ALA A 34 -4.49 1.64 -6.02
CA ALA A 34 -3.52 1.70 -4.93
C ALA A 34 -2.06 1.60 -5.41
N LEU A 35 -1.82 0.81 -6.45
CA LEU A 35 -0.48 0.61 -7.04
C LEU A 35 -0.16 1.62 -8.16
N THR A 36 -0.81 2.78 -8.18
CA THR A 36 -0.63 3.78 -9.23
C THR A 36 -0.44 5.18 -8.67
N HIS A 37 0.72 5.76 -8.95
CA HIS A 37 1.04 7.13 -8.58
C HIS A 37 0.32 8.14 -9.47
N ASP A 38 0.10 9.36 -8.96
CA ASP A 38 -0.55 10.46 -9.69
C ASP A 38 0.21 10.81 -11.00
N SER A 39 1.54 10.74 -10.97
CA SER A 39 2.42 11.02 -12.10
C SER A 39 2.15 10.11 -13.30
N PHE A 40 1.91 8.82 -13.07
CA PHE A 40 1.49 7.91 -14.14
C PHE A 40 0.10 8.26 -14.65
N SER A 41 -0.82 8.57 -13.74
CA SER A 41 -2.19 8.95 -14.09
C SER A 41 -2.23 10.21 -14.95
N ASN A 42 -1.40 11.21 -14.63
CA ASN A 42 -1.24 12.45 -15.38
C ASN A 42 -0.59 12.22 -16.76
N GLU A 43 0.42 11.36 -16.86
CA GLU A 43 1.00 10.96 -18.16
C GLU A 43 -0.02 10.22 -19.04
N ALA A 44 -0.81 9.31 -18.45
CA ALA A 44 -1.82 8.54 -19.18
C ALA A 44 -2.91 9.41 -19.83
N LEU A 45 -3.23 10.57 -19.24
CA LEU A 45 -4.15 11.55 -19.81
C LEU A 45 -3.60 12.22 -21.08
N ASN A 46 -2.28 12.21 -21.28
CA ASN A 46 -1.61 12.79 -22.44
C ASN A 46 -1.25 11.75 -23.53
N MET A 47 -1.56 10.47 -23.31
CA MET A 47 -1.37 9.41 -24.32
C MET A 47 -2.42 9.53 -25.44
N ASP A 48 -2.19 8.85 -26.56
CA ASP A 48 -3.17 8.70 -27.64
C ASP A 48 -3.58 7.22 -27.80
N PRO A 49 -4.85 6.86 -27.49
CA PRO A 49 -5.90 7.72 -26.94
C PRO A 49 -5.66 8.06 -25.45
N PRO A 50 -6.20 9.21 -24.97
CA PRO A 50 -6.04 9.62 -23.58
C PRO A 50 -6.80 8.66 -22.65
N ARG A 51 -6.17 8.31 -21.53
CA ARG A 51 -6.72 7.35 -20.56
C ARG A 51 -6.75 7.97 -19.18
N LYS A 52 -7.94 7.98 -18.57
CA LYS A 52 -8.09 8.32 -17.15
C LYS A 52 -7.80 7.08 -16.31
N VAL A 53 -6.65 7.09 -15.65
CA VAL A 53 -6.23 6.02 -14.73
C VAL A 53 -6.41 6.56 -13.29
N PRO A 54 -7.07 5.82 -12.38
CA PRO A 54 -7.12 6.21 -10.98
C PRO A 54 -5.75 6.11 -10.30
N SER A 55 -5.41 7.11 -9.48
CA SER A 55 -4.24 7.15 -8.61
C SER A 55 -4.57 6.71 -7.18
N TYR A 56 -3.54 6.47 -6.38
CA TYR A 56 -3.67 5.99 -5.01
C TYR A 56 -4.09 7.06 -4.00
N GLU A 57 -4.01 8.37 -4.30
CA GLU A 57 -4.09 9.47 -3.32
C GLU A 57 -5.35 9.43 -2.42
N ARG A 58 -6.50 9.02 -2.97
CA ARG A 58 -7.74 8.88 -2.19
C ARG A 58 -7.74 7.64 -1.28
N LEU A 59 -7.07 6.58 -1.72
CA LEU A 59 -6.91 5.35 -0.95
C LEU A 59 -5.86 5.54 0.14
N GLU A 60 -4.73 6.17 -0.16
CA GLU A 60 -3.71 6.60 0.80
C GLU A 60 -4.34 7.38 1.96
N PHE A 61 -5.13 8.42 1.65
CA PHE A 61 -5.83 9.22 2.66
C PHE A 61 -6.70 8.38 3.62
N LEU A 62 -7.38 7.35 3.11
CA LEU A 62 -8.15 6.43 3.95
C LEU A 62 -7.24 5.43 4.68
N GLY A 63 -6.20 4.96 3.99
CA GLY A 63 -5.27 3.94 4.40
C GLY A 63 -4.43 4.35 5.60
N ASP A 64 -3.93 5.58 5.59
CA ASP A 64 -3.24 6.21 6.72
C ASP A 64 -4.09 6.13 8.00
N SER A 65 -5.34 6.59 7.93
CA SER A 65 -6.26 6.53 9.07
C SER A 65 -6.56 5.09 9.54
N VAL A 66 -6.69 4.13 8.62
CA VAL A 66 -6.92 2.71 8.97
C VAL A 66 -5.67 2.12 9.63
N LEU A 67 -4.50 2.38 9.07
CA LEU A 67 -3.21 1.91 9.59
C LEU A 67 -2.95 2.48 10.99
N GLU A 68 -3.08 3.80 11.16
CA GLU A 68 -2.91 4.45 12.46
C GLU A 68 -3.88 3.88 13.49
N PHE A 69 -5.15 3.68 13.12
CA PHE A 69 -6.14 3.09 14.01
C PHE A 69 -5.74 1.69 14.48
N LEU A 70 -5.33 0.82 13.55
CA LEU A 70 -4.95 -0.56 13.87
C LEU A 70 -3.69 -0.62 14.75
N VAL A 71 -2.71 0.25 14.49
CA VAL A 71 -1.52 0.37 15.35
C VAL A 71 -1.91 0.88 16.74
N CYS A 72 -2.75 1.90 16.84
CA CYS A 72 -3.25 2.39 18.14
C CYS A 72 -4.05 1.31 18.89
N GLU A 73 -4.89 0.55 18.19
CA GLU A 73 -5.66 -0.55 18.76
C GLU A 73 -4.74 -1.61 19.35
N HIS A 74 -3.69 -2.01 18.62
CA HIS A 74 -2.68 -2.95 19.11
C HIS A 74 -1.97 -2.42 20.35
N ILE A 75 -1.45 -1.18 20.30
CA ILE A 75 -0.74 -0.57 21.44
C ILE A 75 -1.63 -0.55 22.69
N TYR A 76 -2.90 -0.16 22.55
CA TYR A 76 -3.83 -0.07 23.68
C TYR A 76 -4.20 -1.43 24.27
N ARG A 77 -4.35 -2.47 23.43
CA ARG A 77 -4.84 -3.78 23.88
C ARG A 77 -3.73 -4.72 24.36
N ASP A 78 -2.58 -4.66 23.70
CA ASP A 78 -1.54 -5.68 23.82
C ASP A 78 -0.27 -5.18 24.53
N THR A 79 -0.25 -3.91 24.94
CA THR A 79 0.86 -3.32 25.72
C THR A 79 0.33 -2.64 26.99
N ASP A 80 1.21 -2.45 27.99
CA ASP A 80 0.91 -1.78 29.27
C ASP A 80 1.74 -0.49 29.43
N ILE A 81 2.06 0.17 28.32
CA ILE A 81 2.88 1.39 28.33
C ILE A 81 2.01 2.64 28.58
N SER A 82 2.59 3.68 29.17
CA SER A 82 1.88 4.95 29.37
C SER A 82 1.71 5.74 28.07
N GLU A 83 0.79 6.71 28.06
CA GLU A 83 0.39 7.46 26.86
C GLU A 83 1.55 8.12 26.09
N GLY A 84 2.54 8.70 26.79
CA GLY A 84 3.73 9.26 26.13
C GLY A 84 4.48 8.21 25.29
N PRO A 85 4.94 7.10 25.90
CA PRO A 85 5.47 5.95 25.18
C PRO A 85 4.54 5.36 24.11
N MET A 86 3.21 5.41 24.26
CA MET A 86 2.28 4.98 23.20
C MET A 86 2.45 5.84 21.94
N THR A 87 2.61 7.15 22.11
CA THR A 87 2.84 8.06 20.98
C THR A 87 4.16 7.75 20.28
N ASP A 88 5.24 7.54 21.04
CA ASP A 88 6.55 7.18 20.48
C ASP A 88 6.50 5.83 19.73
N TYR A 89 5.84 4.81 20.32
CA TYR A 89 5.63 3.51 19.69
C TYR A 89 4.85 3.67 18.38
N LYS A 90 3.76 4.44 18.39
CA LYS A 90 2.97 4.69 17.17
C LYS A 90 3.85 5.28 16.06
N GLN A 91 4.65 6.30 16.37
CA GLN A 91 5.53 6.95 15.40
C GLN A 91 6.60 5.99 14.83
N ASP A 92 7.19 5.12 15.67
CA ASP A 92 8.12 4.08 15.21
C ASP A 92 7.49 3.11 14.20
N LYS A 93 6.17 2.89 14.32
CA LYS A 93 5.46 1.94 13.45
C LYS A 93 4.93 2.56 12.17
N VAL A 94 4.45 3.80 12.20
CA VAL A 94 3.74 4.41 11.05
C VAL A 94 4.58 5.44 10.28
N ALA A 95 5.75 5.86 10.77
CA ALA A 95 6.56 6.81 10.01
C ALA A 95 7.00 6.21 8.66
N ASN A 96 6.91 7.01 7.59
CA ASN A 96 7.17 6.57 6.22
C ASN A 96 8.48 5.78 6.05
N HIS A 97 9.58 6.25 6.65
CA HIS A 97 10.87 5.56 6.60
C HIS A 97 10.81 4.16 7.23
N MET A 98 10.15 4.02 8.38
CA MET A 98 9.99 2.74 9.09
C MET A 98 9.07 1.79 8.32
N LEU A 99 7.93 2.27 7.83
CA LEU A 99 7.02 1.48 7.00
C LEU A 99 7.75 0.98 5.76
N SER A 100 8.43 1.87 5.06
CA SER A 100 9.24 1.57 3.89
C SER A 100 10.28 0.47 4.16
N GLU A 101 11.04 0.58 5.25
CA GLU A 101 12.03 -0.43 5.64
C GLU A 101 11.38 -1.79 5.96
N ARG A 102 10.25 -1.79 6.67
CA ARG A 102 9.51 -3.02 7.00
C ARG A 102 8.96 -3.73 5.76
N ILE A 103 8.39 -2.97 4.81
CA ILE A 103 7.91 -3.49 3.52
C ILE A 103 9.03 -4.20 2.77
N LEU A 104 10.22 -3.57 2.69
CA LEU A 104 11.40 -4.16 2.05
C LEU A 104 11.89 -5.41 2.81
N ALA A 105 11.92 -5.37 4.14
CA ALA A 105 12.34 -6.50 4.97
C ALA A 105 11.42 -7.71 4.83
N LYS A 106 10.11 -7.50 4.66
CA LYS A 106 9.12 -8.57 4.40
C LYS A 106 9.11 -9.02 2.93
N GLY A 107 9.95 -8.44 2.08
CA GLY A 107 10.09 -8.83 0.67
C GLY A 107 8.88 -8.46 -0.20
N ILE A 108 8.12 -7.44 0.20
CA ILE A 108 6.95 -6.97 -0.55
C ILE A 108 7.42 -6.01 -1.63
N ASP A 109 7.34 -6.44 -2.88
CA ASP A 109 7.85 -5.70 -4.04
C ASP A 109 6.88 -4.60 -4.52
N ILE A 110 6.66 -3.58 -3.69
CA ILE A 110 5.86 -2.40 -4.05
C ILE A 110 6.52 -1.62 -5.18
N ASP A 111 7.83 -1.41 -5.11
CA ASP A 111 8.61 -0.66 -6.10
C ASP A 111 8.46 -1.25 -7.51
N GLY A 112 8.60 -2.57 -7.64
CA GLY A 112 8.48 -3.26 -8.92
C GLY A 112 7.06 -3.21 -9.50
N MET A 113 6.06 -3.15 -8.63
CA MET A 113 4.64 -3.20 -8.97
C MET A 113 4.03 -1.82 -9.23
N MET A 114 4.54 -0.76 -8.59
CA MET A 114 3.94 0.57 -8.69
C MET A 114 4.11 1.17 -10.09
N ARG A 115 3.02 1.71 -10.63
CA ARG A 115 3.06 2.52 -11.86
C ARG A 115 3.42 3.95 -11.50
N VAL A 116 4.57 4.40 -11.97
CA VAL A 116 5.06 5.77 -11.83
C VAL A 116 5.33 6.35 -13.22
N GLY A 117 5.15 7.67 -13.37
CA GLY A 117 5.52 8.37 -14.60
C GLY A 117 7.02 8.31 -14.85
N HIS A 118 7.43 8.46 -16.12
CA HIS A 118 8.82 8.26 -16.57
C HIS A 118 9.84 9.15 -15.84
N GLY A 119 9.42 10.30 -15.33
CA GLY A 119 10.28 11.23 -14.58
C GLY A 119 10.50 10.91 -13.10
N HIS A 120 9.85 9.88 -12.53
CA HIS A 120 9.86 9.59 -11.09
C HIS A 120 10.60 8.29 -10.71
N MET A 121 11.29 7.65 -11.68
CA MET A 121 12.14 6.49 -11.41
C MET A 121 13.53 6.92 -10.93
N LYS A 122 14.09 6.26 -9.90
CA LYS A 122 15.49 6.49 -9.50
C LYS A 122 16.46 5.91 -10.53
N GLY A 123 16.90 6.72 -11.48
CA GLY A 123 17.90 6.30 -12.46
C GLY A 123 17.36 5.27 -13.45
N GLN A 124 17.99 4.10 -13.55
CA GLN A 124 17.55 2.99 -14.42
C GLN A 124 16.79 1.88 -13.68
N THR A 125 16.65 1.98 -12.36
CA THR A 125 15.91 1.00 -11.55
C THR A 125 14.46 1.45 -11.35
N LYS A 126 13.56 0.50 -11.08
CA LYS A 126 12.16 0.78 -10.71
C LYS A 126 12.01 1.31 -9.27
N ASP A 127 13.12 1.52 -8.56
CA ASP A 127 13.10 1.91 -7.16
C ASP A 127 12.42 3.26 -6.99
N VAL A 128 11.54 3.33 -6.00
CA VAL A 128 10.80 4.54 -5.64
C VAL A 128 11.34 5.12 -4.34
N VAL A 129 11.07 6.40 -4.10
CA VAL A 129 11.46 7.02 -2.82
C VAL A 129 10.62 6.45 -1.68
N GLU A 130 11.17 6.46 -0.48
CA GLU A 130 10.55 5.87 0.73
C GLU A 130 9.12 6.36 0.97
N ASN A 131 8.83 7.65 0.74
CA ASN A 131 7.49 8.22 0.90
C ASN A 131 6.50 7.57 -0.06
N MET A 132 6.81 7.51 -1.36
CA MET A 132 5.90 6.88 -2.32
C MET A 132 5.66 5.40 -2.01
N ARG A 133 6.65 4.69 -1.45
CA ARG A 133 6.48 3.30 -1.02
C ARG A 133 5.51 3.20 0.16
N ALA A 134 5.66 4.07 1.17
CA ALA A 134 4.78 4.13 2.32
C ALA A 134 3.34 4.51 1.91
N ASP A 135 3.17 5.59 1.16
CA ASP A 135 1.87 6.09 0.69
C ASP A 135 1.14 5.02 -0.15
N CYS A 136 1.87 4.33 -1.03
CA CYS A 136 1.33 3.21 -1.83
C CYS A 136 0.91 2.04 -0.94
N PHE A 137 1.69 1.71 0.09
CA PHE A 137 1.31 0.68 1.05
C PHE A 137 0.06 1.04 1.84
N GLU A 138 -0.07 2.26 2.32
CA GLU A 138 -1.29 2.77 2.96
C GLU A 138 -2.49 2.63 2.03
N ALA A 139 -2.34 3.00 0.76
CA ALA A 139 -3.38 2.81 -0.23
C ALA A 139 -3.75 1.33 -0.44
N VAL A 140 -2.77 0.41 -0.39
CA VAL A 140 -3.03 -1.04 -0.42
C VAL A 140 -3.79 -1.48 0.83
N ILE A 141 -3.47 -0.96 2.02
CA ILE A 141 -4.22 -1.22 3.25
C ILE A 141 -5.67 -0.76 3.11
N ALA A 142 -5.92 0.42 2.53
CA ALA A 142 -7.27 0.86 2.22
C ALA A 142 -7.99 -0.08 1.24
N ALA A 143 -7.32 -0.54 0.19
CA ALA A 143 -7.89 -1.51 -0.74
C ALA A 143 -8.24 -2.84 -0.06
N VAL A 144 -7.37 -3.35 0.82
CA VAL A 144 -7.66 -4.54 1.65
C VAL A 144 -8.86 -4.30 2.55
N TYR A 145 -8.91 -3.17 3.24
CA TYR A 145 -10.03 -2.81 4.12
C TYR A 145 -11.36 -2.77 3.36
N LEU A 146 -11.39 -2.14 2.18
CA LEU A 146 -12.61 -2.02 1.37
C LEU A 146 -13.05 -3.36 0.76
N ALA A 147 -12.10 -4.19 0.32
CA ALA A 147 -12.40 -5.47 -0.33
C ALA A 147 -12.73 -6.60 0.67
N TYR A 148 -12.01 -6.66 1.79
CA TYR A 148 -12.02 -7.81 2.71
C TYR A 148 -12.36 -7.45 4.16
N GLY A 149 -12.56 -6.17 4.46
CA GLY A 149 -12.96 -5.69 5.78
C GLY A 149 -11.79 -5.43 6.74
N LEU A 150 -12.12 -4.86 7.90
CA LEU A 150 -11.14 -4.41 8.89
C LEU A 150 -10.33 -5.56 9.50
N ASP A 151 -10.91 -6.75 9.62
CA ASP A 151 -10.21 -7.91 10.19
C ASP A 151 -9.05 -8.39 9.32
N GLU A 152 -9.23 -8.36 8.00
CA GLU A 152 -8.16 -8.72 7.07
C GLU A 152 -7.10 -7.61 7.01
N ALA A 153 -7.51 -6.34 7.03
CA ALA A 153 -6.57 -5.22 7.15
C ALA A 153 -5.73 -5.34 8.44
N ARG A 154 -6.34 -5.70 9.58
CA ARG A 154 -5.63 -5.98 10.83
C ARG A 154 -4.61 -7.09 10.67
N ARG A 155 -4.98 -8.21 10.04
CA ARG A 155 -4.06 -9.33 9.81
C ARG A 155 -2.81 -8.87 9.05
N ILE A 156 -2.99 -8.13 7.97
CA ILE A 156 -1.89 -7.61 7.14
C ILE A 156 -1.02 -6.61 7.92
N VAL A 157 -1.64 -5.66 8.63
CA VAL A 157 -0.90 -4.68 9.45
C VAL A 157 -0.09 -5.36 10.55
N HIS A 158 -0.65 -6.38 11.21
CA HIS A 158 0.10 -7.13 12.21
C HIS A 158 1.32 -7.84 11.61
N GLU A 159 1.14 -8.56 10.51
CA GLU A 159 2.22 -9.35 9.88
C GLU A 159 3.36 -8.48 9.34
N ILE A 160 3.06 -7.26 8.86
CA ILE A 160 4.04 -6.39 8.21
C ILE A 160 4.62 -5.35 9.18
N VAL A 161 3.76 -4.70 9.96
CA VAL A 161 4.10 -3.48 10.72
C VAL A 161 4.39 -3.82 12.19
N ILE A 162 3.59 -4.69 12.79
CA ILE A 162 3.70 -5.01 14.21
C ILE A 162 4.78 -6.08 14.46
N ASP A 163 4.68 -7.20 13.75
CA ASP A 163 5.60 -8.33 13.89
C ASP A 163 6.97 -8.00 13.29
N ASP A 164 8.03 -8.14 14.10
CA ASP A 164 9.41 -7.97 13.66
C ASP A 164 9.90 -9.23 12.89
#